data_AF-A0A944SL82-F1
#
_entry.id   AF-A0A944SL82-F1
#
_cell.length_a   1.000
_cell.length_b   1.000
_cell.length_c   1.000
_cell.angle_alpha   90.00
_cell.angle_beta   90.00
_cell.angle_gamma   90.00
#
_symmetry.space_group_name_H-M   'P 1'
#
loop_
_entity.id
_entity.type
_entity.pdbx_description
1 polymer ?
#
loop_
_entity_poly.entity_id
_entity_poly.type
_entity_poly.pdbx_seq_one_letter_code
_entity_poly.pdbx_strand_id
1 'polypeptide(L)'
;MEQKKIPIIGTVIFIIIAIGVLILFYFAVYGEDRPPIRLNRPSATIRDTLAIHTISEPQIDKTSIRKGQENAIMKIVQYSDFLCPVCSEAALLIDEFLAAHPSDVQYIWKDFPVESSHAGTMAVHNAARCASEYGRFWDFHDAIFSSGYSRDRQGLLAIAQDLEIPSLAFSLCVDSGKYFGNIRQDFLEGQA
;
A
#
# COMPACT_ATOMS: atom_id res chain seq x y z
N MET A 1 -21.83 -61.27 26.65
CA MET A 1 -21.31 -60.15 25.85
C MET A 1 -20.93 -59.05 26.83
N GLU A 2 -19.65 -58.98 27.18
CA GLU A 2 -19.14 -58.12 28.24
C GLU A 2 -18.78 -56.75 27.64
N GLN A 3 -19.56 -55.71 27.96
CA GLN A 3 -19.25 -54.35 27.53
C GLN A 3 -18.03 -53.84 28.30
N LYS A 4 -16.89 -53.75 27.61
CA LYS A 4 -15.68 -53.11 28.11
C LYS A 4 -15.93 -51.61 28.25
N LYS A 5 -16.28 -51.16 29.47
CA LYS A 5 -16.40 -49.74 29.80
C LYS A 5 -15.03 -49.08 29.63
N ILE A 6 -14.82 -48.37 28.53
CA ILE A 6 -13.62 -47.56 28.31
C ILE A 6 -13.69 -46.40 29.32
N PRO A 7 -12.65 -46.15 30.14
CA PRO A 7 -12.69 -45.08 31.13
C PRO A 7 -12.61 -43.73 30.41
N ILE A 8 -13.78 -43.13 30.16
CA ILE A 8 -13.95 -41.84 29.46
C ILE A 8 -13.03 -40.76 30.03
N ILE A 9 -12.80 -40.80 31.35
CA ILE A 9 -11.91 -39.88 32.07
C ILE A 9 -10.45 -39.98 31.57
N GLY A 10 -9.96 -41.20 31.30
CA GLY A 10 -8.60 -41.42 30.80
C GLY A 10 -8.41 -40.87 29.38
N THR A 11 -9.43 -41.00 28.53
CA THR A 11 -9.40 -40.47 27.16
C THR A 11 -9.41 -38.94 27.14
N VAL A 12 -10.21 -38.30 28.00
CA VAL A 12 -10.27 -36.83 28.08
C VAL A 12 -8.94 -36.25 28.58
N ILE A 13 -8.34 -36.86 29.61
CA ILE A 13 -7.03 -36.43 30.13
C ILE A 13 -5.95 -36.56 29.05
N PHE A 14 -5.94 -37.66 28.30
CA PHE A 14 -4.99 -37.87 27.22
C PHE A 14 -5.11 -36.81 26.10
N ILE A 15 -6.34 -36.45 25.72
CA ILE A 15 -6.58 -35.42 24.69
C ILE A 15 -6.09 -34.05 25.15
N ILE A 16 -6.36 -33.66 26.40
CA ILE A 16 -5.91 -32.36 26.94
C ILE A 16 -4.38 -32.27 26.96
N ILE A 17 -3.72 -33.35 27.38
CA ILE A 17 -2.25 -33.42 27.38
C ILE A 17 -1.72 -33.32 25.94
N ALA A 18 -2.32 -34.05 24.99
CA ALA A 18 -1.90 -34.01 23.59
C ALA A 18 -2.05 -32.60 22.98
N ILE A 19 -3.16 -31.91 23.24
CA ILE A 19 -3.38 -30.53 22.77
C ILE A 19 -2.36 -29.58 23.40
N GLY A 20 -2.10 -29.69 24.71
CA GLY A 20 -1.10 -28.88 25.39
C GLY A 20 0.31 -29.05 24.81
N VAL A 21 0.70 -30.29 24.50
CA VAL A 21 1.98 -30.60 23.86
C VAL A 21 2.06 -30.01 22.45
N LEU A 22 0.97 -30.09 21.66
CA LEU A 22 0.92 -29.52 20.33
C LEU A 22 1.00 -27.99 20.34
N ILE A 23 0.35 -27.32 21.31
CA ILE A 23 0.43 -25.87 21.48
C ILE A 23 1.85 -25.45 21.86
N LEU A 24 2.46 -26.13 22.85
CA LEU A 24 3.84 -25.86 23.24
C LEU A 24 4.83 -26.08 22.10
N PHE A 25 4.64 -27.15 21.32
CA PHE A 25 5.45 -27.42 20.14
C PHE A 25 5.25 -26.36 19.06
N TYR A 26 4.02 -25.93 18.81
CA TYR A 26 3.72 -24.85 17.87
C TYR A 26 4.42 -23.54 18.27
N PHE A 27 4.36 -23.14 19.54
CA PHE A 27 5.08 -21.95 20.01
C PHE A 27 6.60 -22.14 20.02
N ALA A 28 7.11 -23.35 20.25
CA ALA A 28 8.55 -23.61 20.16
C ALA A 28 9.08 -23.57 18.71
N VAL A 29 8.25 -23.91 17.71
CA VAL A 29 8.63 -23.95 16.30
C VAL A 29 8.31 -22.64 15.57
N TYR A 30 7.20 -22.00 15.91
CA TYR A 30 6.65 -20.83 15.20
C TYR A 30 6.48 -19.60 16.10
N GLY A 31 6.77 -19.69 17.40
CA GLY A 31 6.83 -18.53 18.28
C GLY A 31 7.99 -17.66 17.84
N GLU A 32 7.65 -16.57 17.19
CA GLU A 32 8.60 -15.65 16.59
C GLU A 32 9.32 -14.87 17.71
N ASP A 33 10.52 -15.32 18.07
CA ASP A 33 11.46 -14.55 18.88
C ASP A 33 11.86 -13.30 18.09
N ARG A 34 11.03 -12.26 18.12
CA ARG A 34 11.40 -10.95 17.58
C ARG A 34 12.59 -10.48 18.41
N PRO A 35 13.81 -10.40 17.83
CA PRO A 35 14.95 -9.95 18.60
C PRO A 35 14.63 -8.53 19.09
N PRO A 36 14.96 -8.19 20.35
CA PRO A 36 14.82 -6.82 20.81
C PRO A 36 15.60 -5.92 19.85
N ILE A 37 14.96 -4.87 19.34
CA ILE A 37 15.62 -3.85 18.52
C ILE A 37 16.76 -3.27 19.37
N ARG A 38 17.99 -3.73 19.09
CA ARG A 38 19.19 -3.18 19.69
C ARG A 38 19.48 -1.88 18.96
N LEU A 39 19.01 -0.76 19.51
CA LEU A 39 19.51 0.57 19.11
C LEU A 39 20.94 0.74 19.61
N ASN A 40 21.88 -0.04 19.07
CA ASN A 40 23.30 0.26 19.20
C ASN A 40 23.62 1.33 18.16
N ARG A 41 23.27 2.58 18.47
CA ARG A 41 23.73 3.74 17.70
C ARG A 41 25.08 4.14 18.30
N PRO A 42 26.23 3.71 17.71
CA PRO A 42 27.49 4.31 18.09
C PRO A 42 27.38 5.82 17.90
N SER A 43 27.64 6.56 18.97
CA SER A 43 27.74 8.01 18.96
C SER A 43 29.05 8.39 18.28
N ALA A 44 29.15 8.09 16.98
CA ALA A 44 30.19 8.60 16.12
C ALA A 44 29.82 10.05 15.80
N THR A 45 30.75 10.95 16.10
CA THR A 45 30.72 12.39 15.92
C THR A 45 29.93 12.79 14.65
N ILE A 46 28.79 13.47 14.85
CA ILE A 46 27.79 13.84 13.82
C ILE A 46 28.34 14.69 12.66
N ARG A 47 29.63 15.05 12.64
CA ARG A 47 30.15 16.05 11.70
C ARG A 47 30.87 15.50 10.46
N ASP A 48 31.29 14.23 10.41
CA ASP A 48 32.24 13.78 9.38
C ASP A 48 31.72 12.74 8.36
N THR A 49 30.42 12.47 8.29
CA THR A 49 29.86 11.63 7.20
C THR A 49 28.45 12.02 6.76
N LEU A 50 28.00 13.24 7.07
CA LEU A 50 26.87 13.83 6.37
C LEU A 50 27.40 14.42 5.06
N ALA A 51 27.62 13.56 4.07
CA ALA A 51 27.03 13.88 2.78
C ALA A 51 25.53 13.98 3.07
N ILE A 52 25.06 15.16 3.46
CA ILE A 52 23.64 15.47 3.44
C ILE A 52 23.27 15.17 2.00
N HIS A 53 22.63 14.02 1.75
CA HIS A 53 21.80 13.90 0.56
C HIS A 53 20.78 15.00 0.76
N THR A 54 21.03 16.14 0.14
CA THR A 54 20.06 17.21 0.00
C THR A 54 18.92 16.56 -0.75
N ILE A 55 17.91 16.08 -0.03
CA ILE A 55 16.69 15.58 -0.63
C ILE A 55 16.15 16.75 -1.42
N SER A 56 16.05 16.59 -2.74
CA SER A 56 15.48 17.63 -3.58
C SER A 56 14.04 17.88 -3.13
N GLU A 57 13.64 19.14 -3.07
CA GLU A 57 12.24 19.47 -2.79
C GLU A 57 11.36 18.84 -3.87
N PRO A 58 10.26 18.16 -3.50
CA PRO A 58 9.37 17.56 -4.48
C PRO A 58 8.75 18.61 -5.39
N GLN A 59 8.76 18.35 -6.69
CA GLN A 59 8.22 19.19 -7.73
C GLN A 59 6.70 19.07 -7.75
N ILE A 60 6.03 20.13 -7.31
CA ILE A 60 4.57 20.23 -7.29
C ILE A 60 4.14 21.29 -8.31
N ASP A 61 3.44 20.86 -9.36
CA ASP A 61 2.94 21.74 -10.40
C ASP A 61 1.42 21.59 -10.60
N LYS A 62 0.88 22.21 -11.65
CA LYS A 62 -0.55 22.19 -11.96
C LYS A 62 -1.08 20.82 -12.39
N THR A 63 -0.19 19.92 -12.78
CA THR A 63 -0.50 18.55 -13.22
C THR A 63 -0.39 17.53 -12.08
N SER A 64 0.14 17.95 -10.92
CA SER A 64 0.20 17.10 -9.73
C SER A 64 -1.20 16.75 -9.22
N ILE A 65 -1.43 15.46 -9.01
CA ILE A 65 -2.66 14.92 -8.45
C ILE A 65 -2.75 15.29 -6.97
N ARG A 66 -3.88 15.86 -6.57
CA ARG A 66 -4.06 16.47 -5.24
C ARG A 66 -5.46 16.23 -4.66
N LYS A 67 -5.56 16.07 -3.34
CA LYS A 67 -6.78 15.97 -2.52
C LYS A 67 -6.69 16.98 -1.37
N GLY A 68 -7.79 17.62 -1.00
CA GLY A 68 -7.82 18.63 0.07
C GLY A 68 -7.72 20.08 -0.44
N GLN A 69 -7.62 21.04 0.49
CA GLN A 69 -7.67 22.47 0.17
C GLN A 69 -6.39 22.99 -0.49
N GLU A 70 -6.52 23.87 -1.48
CA GLU A 70 -5.37 24.41 -2.23
C GLU A 70 -4.43 25.27 -1.38
N ASN A 71 -4.99 25.95 -0.37
CA ASN A 71 -4.28 26.83 0.56
C ASN A 71 -4.02 26.18 1.93
N ALA A 72 -4.03 24.84 2.00
CA ALA A 72 -3.69 24.09 3.19
C ALA A 72 -2.32 24.53 3.75
N ILE A 73 -2.23 24.63 5.08
CA ILE A 73 -1.00 25.03 5.77
C ILE A 73 0.09 23.94 5.74
N MET A 74 -0.29 22.71 5.44
CA MET A 74 0.59 21.55 5.32
C MET A 74 0.32 20.79 4.03
N LYS A 75 1.39 20.28 3.41
CA LYS A 75 1.33 19.37 2.26
C LYS A 75 1.98 18.05 2.61
N ILE A 76 1.28 16.96 2.34
CA ILE A 76 1.82 15.60 2.40
C ILE A 76 2.06 15.16 0.96
N VAL A 77 3.31 14.94 0.58
CA VAL A 77 3.67 14.34 -0.71
C VAL A 77 3.99 12.87 -0.47
N GLN A 78 3.29 11.97 -1.15
CA GLN A 78 3.56 10.53 -1.05
C GLN A 78 3.94 9.97 -2.42
N TYR A 79 5.13 9.38 -2.47
CA TYR A 79 5.57 8.47 -3.51
C TYR A 79 5.06 7.09 -3.15
N SER A 80 4.19 6.52 -3.99
CA SER A 80 3.47 5.30 -3.64
C SER A 80 3.31 4.37 -4.82
N ASP A 81 3.12 3.08 -4.53
CA ASP A 81 2.93 2.01 -5.51
C ASP A 81 1.60 1.31 -5.24
N PHE A 82 0.71 1.24 -6.23
CA PHE A 82 -0.62 0.64 -6.08
C PHE A 82 -0.60 -0.86 -5.74
N LEU A 83 0.52 -1.54 -6.01
CA LEU A 83 0.69 -2.96 -5.73
C LEU A 83 1.47 -3.26 -4.45
N CYS A 84 1.96 -2.23 -3.76
CA CYS A 84 2.69 -2.38 -2.51
C CYS A 84 1.70 -2.50 -1.31
N PRO A 85 1.74 -3.59 -0.53
CA PRO A 85 0.83 -3.76 0.61
C PRO A 85 0.99 -2.69 1.70
N VAL A 86 2.22 -2.22 1.95
CA VAL A 86 2.46 -1.15 2.94
C VAL A 86 1.94 0.20 2.43
N CYS A 87 1.92 0.40 1.10
CA CYS A 87 1.37 1.61 0.51
C CYS A 87 -0.15 1.71 0.70
N SER A 88 -0.88 0.59 0.63
CA SER A 88 -2.33 0.59 0.90
C SER A 88 -2.63 0.88 2.37
N GLU A 89 -1.85 0.35 3.31
CA GLU A 89 -1.96 0.69 4.74
C GLU A 89 -1.67 2.18 4.99
N ALA A 90 -0.64 2.72 4.35
CA ALA A 90 -0.30 4.14 4.45
C ALA A 90 -1.41 5.05 3.89
N ALA A 91 -2.05 4.66 2.78
CA ALA A 91 -3.17 5.40 2.21
C ALA A 91 -4.33 5.54 3.19
N LEU A 92 -4.69 4.46 3.91
CA LEU A 92 -5.73 4.50 4.94
C LEU A 92 -5.39 5.47 6.09
N LEU A 93 -4.15 5.46 6.55
CA LEU A 93 -3.70 6.38 7.61
C LEU A 93 -3.72 7.84 7.15
N ILE A 94 -3.35 8.10 5.90
CA ILE A 94 -3.41 9.45 5.32
C ILE A 94 -4.86 9.90 5.20
N ASP A 95 -5.78 9.04 4.75
CA ASP A 95 -7.20 9.38 4.67
C ASP A 95 -7.81 9.67 6.05
N GLU A 96 -7.45 8.91 7.08
CA GLU A 96 -7.86 9.21 8.46
C GLU A 96 -7.33 10.58 8.93
N PHE A 97 -6.07 10.89 8.62
CA PHE A 97 -5.47 12.17 8.96
C PHE A 97 -6.14 13.33 8.21
N LEU A 98 -6.42 13.17 6.91
CA LEU A 98 -7.14 14.17 6.13
C LEU A 98 -8.55 14.41 6.66
N ALA A 99 -9.25 13.35 7.10
CA ALA A 99 -10.57 13.47 7.70
C ALA A 99 -10.54 14.24 9.03
N ALA A 100 -9.48 14.07 9.83
CA ALA A 100 -9.27 14.82 11.06
C ALA A 100 -8.84 16.29 10.81
N HIS A 101 -8.25 16.58 9.65
CA HIS A 101 -7.68 17.88 9.28
C HIS A 101 -8.17 18.41 7.91
N PRO A 102 -9.50 18.57 7.71
CA PRO A 102 -10.09 18.79 6.38
C PRO A 102 -9.71 20.11 5.71
N SER A 103 -9.26 21.11 6.47
CA SER A 103 -8.81 22.42 5.97
C SER A 103 -7.30 22.62 5.96
N ASP A 104 -6.58 21.81 6.73
CA ASP A 104 -5.20 22.15 7.10
C ASP A 104 -4.18 21.41 6.25
N VAL A 105 -4.60 20.34 5.58
CA VAL A 105 -3.71 19.40 4.89
C VAL A 105 -4.15 19.21 3.44
N GLN A 106 -3.19 19.32 2.53
CA GLN A 106 -3.32 18.91 1.14
C GLN A 106 -2.47 17.66 0.92
N TYR A 107 -3.08 16.64 0.36
CA TYR A 107 -2.40 15.42 -0.02
C TYR A 107 -2.06 15.42 -1.50
N ILE A 108 -0.81 15.10 -1.82
CA ILE A 108 -0.24 15.11 -3.16
C ILE A 108 0.30 13.72 -3.47
N TRP A 109 -0.22 13.13 -4.53
CA TRP A 109 0.21 11.82 -5.02
C TRP A 109 1.37 11.96 -6.01
N LYS A 110 2.35 11.07 -5.87
CA LYS A 110 3.46 10.86 -6.81
C LYS A 110 3.55 9.37 -7.13
N ASP A 111 3.61 9.03 -8.42
CA ASP A 111 3.73 7.62 -8.81
C ASP A 111 5.13 7.08 -8.49
N PHE A 112 5.17 5.92 -7.84
CA PHE A 112 6.42 5.22 -7.55
C PHE A 112 6.34 3.72 -7.88
N PRO A 113 6.07 3.36 -9.14
CA PRO A 113 5.94 1.97 -9.59
C PRO A 113 7.26 1.21 -9.48
N VAL A 114 7.39 0.34 -8.48
CA VAL A 114 8.57 -0.51 -8.28
C VAL A 114 8.38 -1.82 -9.06
N GLU A 115 8.49 -1.76 -10.38
CA GLU A 115 8.30 -2.91 -11.29
C GLU A 115 9.14 -4.15 -10.93
N SER A 116 10.32 -3.96 -10.34
CA SER A 116 11.17 -5.08 -9.89
C SER A 116 10.56 -5.90 -8.76
N SER A 117 9.69 -5.29 -7.95
CA SER A 117 9.00 -5.92 -6.82
C SER A 117 7.52 -6.20 -7.12
N HIS A 118 6.91 -5.41 -8.00
CA HIS A 118 5.49 -5.46 -8.31
C HIS A 118 5.25 -5.42 -9.82
N ALA A 119 5.37 -6.57 -10.48
CA ALA A 119 5.24 -6.67 -11.92
C ALA A 119 3.90 -6.12 -12.43
N GLY A 120 3.95 -5.24 -13.42
CA GLY A 120 2.77 -4.65 -14.07
C GLY A 120 2.21 -3.42 -13.34
N THR A 121 2.85 -2.94 -12.28
CA THR A 121 2.40 -1.75 -11.54
C THR A 121 2.31 -0.50 -12.43
N MET A 122 3.21 -0.32 -13.42
CA MET A 122 3.15 0.78 -14.38
C MET A 122 1.79 0.87 -15.10
N ALA A 123 1.20 -0.27 -15.45
CA ALA A 123 -0.11 -0.30 -16.09
C ALA A 123 -1.23 0.14 -15.13
N VAL A 124 -1.12 -0.22 -13.85
CA VAL A 124 -2.07 0.17 -12.79
C VAL A 124 -1.99 1.67 -12.54
N HIS A 125 -0.78 2.24 -12.43
CA HIS A 125 -0.57 3.68 -12.31
C HIS A 125 -1.11 4.44 -13.53
N ASN A 126 -0.91 3.91 -14.74
CA ASN A 126 -1.47 4.51 -15.95
C ASN A 126 -2.99 4.52 -15.95
N ALA A 127 -3.63 3.45 -15.47
CA ALA A 127 -5.08 3.39 -15.34
C ALA A 127 -5.63 4.41 -14.33
N ALA A 128 -4.98 4.58 -13.17
CA ALA A 128 -5.36 5.61 -12.21
C ALA A 128 -5.27 7.03 -12.81
N ARG A 129 -4.21 7.31 -13.57
CA ARG A 129 -4.09 8.59 -14.30
C ARG A 129 -5.12 8.74 -15.40
N CYS A 130 -5.48 7.68 -16.13
CA CYS A 130 -6.60 7.72 -17.08
C CYS A 130 -7.92 8.07 -16.39
N ALA A 131 -8.15 7.60 -15.15
CA ALA A 131 -9.32 7.99 -14.37
C ALA A 131 -9.31 9.48 -13.96
N SER A 132 -8.13 10.10 -13.84
CA SER A 132 -8.02 11.55 -13.57
C SER A 132 -8.63 12.44 -14.65
N GLU A 133 -8.70 11.97 -15.91
CA GLU A 133 -9.34 12.72 -17.02
C GLU A 133 -10.84 12.97 -16.78
N TYR A 134 -11.43 12.17 -15.90
CA TYR A 134 -12.84 12.22 -15.51
C TYR A 134 -13.03 12.71 -14.07
N GLY A 135 -11.96 13.21 -13.44
CA GLY A 135 -11.97 13.64 -12.04
C GLY A 135 -12.17 12.50 -11.04
N ARG A 136 -11.85 11.26 -11.43
CA ARG A 136 -12.06 10.03 -10.64
C ARG A 136 -10.75 9.39 -10.16
N PHE A 137 -9.65 10.15 -10.10
CA PHE A 137 -8.36 9.60 -9.67
C PHE A 137 -8.47 8.99 -8.27
N TRP A 138 -9.03 9.74 -7.30
CA TRP A 138 -9.08 9.31 -5.91
C TRP A 138 -10.04 8.15 -5.69
N ASP A 139 -11.19 8.15 -6.37
CA ASP A 139 -12.11 7.01 -6.31
C ASP A 139 -11.46 5.75 -6.91
N PHE A 140 -10.67 5.89 -7.99
CA PHE A 140 -9.92 4.78 -8.58
C PHE A 140 -8.79 4.31 -7.66
N HIS A 141 -8.07 5.24 -7.05
CA HIS A 141 -7.01 5.00 -6.06
C HIS A 141 -7.54 4.18 -4.88
N ASP A 142 -8.68 4.58 -4.32
CA ASP A 142 -9.29 3.90 -3.17
C ASP A 142 -9.78 2.50 -3.59
N ALA A 143 -10.36 2.38 -4.79
CA ALA A 143 -10.83 1.11 -5.34
C ALA A 143 -9.68 0.11 -5.60
N ILE A 144 -8.55 0.54 -6.16
CA ILE A 144 -7.42 -0.36 -6.46
C ILE A 144 -6.67 -0.81 -5.20
N PHE A 145 -6.63 0.03 -4.16
CA PHE A 145 -6.09 -0.36 -2.86
C PHE A 145 -7.02 -1.30 -2.08
N SER A 146 -8.31 -1.31 -2.41
CA SER A 146 -9.24 -2.31 -1.86
C SER A 146 -8.92 -3.73 -2.35
N SER A 147 -9.46 -4.74 -1.65
CA SER A 147 -9.33 -6.15 -2.05
C SER A 147 -10.35 -6.57 -3.12
N GLY A 148 -11.27 -5.69 -3.54
CA GLY A 148 -12.43 -6.04 -4.36
C GLY A 148 -12.15 -6.27 -5.85
N TYR A 149 -11.04 -5.79 -6.37
CA TYR A 149 -10.72 -5.84 -7.81
C TYR A 149 -9.42 -6.57 -8.09
N SER A 150 -9.36 -7.27 -9.23
CA SER A 150 -8.09 -7.71 -9.78
C SER A 150 -7.26 -6.50 -10.24
N ARG A 151 -5.93 -6.63 -10.21
CA ARG A 151 -5.01 -5.57 -10.66
C ARG A 151 -4.56 -5.76 -12.12
N ASP A 152 -5.22 -6.66 -12.83
CA ASP A 152 -5.04 -6.86 -14.26
C ASP A 152 -5.95 -5.94 -15.07
N ARG A 153 -5.79 -5.94 -16.39
CA ARG A 153 -6.58 -5.09 -17.30
C ARG A 153 -8.09 -5.23 -17.07
N GLN A 154 -8.60 -6.44 -16.83
CA GLN A 154 -10.03 -6.65 -16.64
C GLN A 154 -10.53 -6.00 -15.36
N GLY A 155 -9.80 -6.12 -14.26
CA GLY A 155 -10.15 -5.47 -13.00
C GLY A 155 -10.07 -3.95 -13.08
N LEU A 156 -9.05 -3.42 -13.76
CA LEU A 156 -8.94 -1.96 -14.00
C LEU A 156 -10.13 -1.41 -14.80
N LEU A 157 -10.62 -2.17 -15.80
CA LEU A 157 -11.83 -1.80 -16.54
C LEU A 157 -13.11 -1.93 -15.70
N ALA A 158 -13.17 -2.91 -14.79
CA ALA A 158 -14.29 -3.07 -13.87
C ALA A 158 -14.39 -1.88 -12.89
N ILE A 159 -13.26 -1.44 -12.32
CA ILE A 159 -13.21 -0.22 -11.49
C ILE A 159 -13.75 0.97 -12.30
N ALA A 160 -13.26 1.16 -13.53
CA ALA A 160 -13.70 2.27 -14.36
C ALA A 160 -15.21 2.21 -14.67
N GLN A 161 -15.76 1.02 -14.87
CA GLN A 161 -17.20 0.82 -15.05
C GLN A 161 -17.99 1.21 -13.81
N ASP A 162 -17.56 0.78 -12.62
CA ASP A 162 -18.23 1.07 -11.35
C ASP A 162 -18.14 2.55 -10.97
N LEU A 163 -17.10 3.25 -11.45
CA LEU A 163 -16.93 4.70 -11.32
C LEU A 163 -17.61 5.51 -12.43
N GLU A 164 -18.38 4.86 -13.30
CA GLU A 164 -19.12 5.46 -14.43
C GLU A 164 -18.21 6.19 -15.45
N ILE A 165 -16.96 5.72 -15.57
CA ILE A 165 -16.01 6.24 -16.56
C ILE A 165 -16.32 5.62 -17.94
N PRO A 166 -16.38 6.41 -19.03
CA PRO A 166 -16.65 5.88 -20.37
C PRO A 166 -15.68 4.79 -20.81
N SER A 167 -16.17 3.55 -20.86
CA SER A 167 -15.39 2.32 -21.11
C SER A 167 -14.42 2.42 -22.29
N LEU A 168 -14.90 2.83 -23.47
CA LEU A 168 -14.08 2.89 -24.69
C LEU A 168 -12.94 3.91 -24.57
N ALA A 169 -13.24 5.11 -24.09
CA ALA A 169 -12.23 6.16 -23.97
C ALA A 169 -11.20 5.80 -22.88
N PHE A 170 -11.65 5.23 -21.77
CA PHE A 170 -10.77 4.73 -20.72
C PHE A 170 -9.86 3.60 -21.22
N SER A 171 -10.41 2.59 -21.91
CA SER A 171 -9.61 1.49 -22.43
C SER A 171 -8.56 1.96 -23.42
N LEU A 172 -8.89 2.92 -24.31
CA LEU A 172 -7.92 3.51 -25.24
C LEU A 172 -6.80 4.27 -24.51
N CYS A 173 -7.13 5.00 -23.45
CA CYS A 173 -6.13 5.66 -22.61
C CYS A 173 -5.21 4.63 -21.93
N VAL A 174 -5.78 3.57 -21.37
CA VAL A 174 -5.01 2.50 -20.70
C VAL A 174 -4.09 1.79 -21.69
N ASP A 175 -4.64 1.36 -22.83
CA ASP A 175 -3.93 0.55 -23.83
C ASP A 175 -2.83 1.35 -24.55
N SER A 176 -2.97 2.67 -24.65
CA SER A 176 -1.94 3.54 -25.24
C SER A 176 -0.77 3.86 -24.31
N GLY A 177 -0.87 3.55 -23.00
CA GLY A 177 0.15 3.93 -22.02
C GLY A 177 0.31 5.46 -21.90
N LYS A 178 -0.76 6.22 -22.11
CA LYS A 178 -0.78 7.69 -22.27
C LYS A 178 0.06 8.43 -21.22
N TYR A 179 0.08 7.94 -19.99
CA TYR A 179 0.73 8.61 -18.85
C TYR A 179 2.07 8.01 -18.42
N PHE A 180 2.63 7.04 -19.15
CA PHE A 180 3.93 6.45 -18.78
C PHE A 180 5.06 7.48 -18.65
N GLY A 181 5.04 8.57 -19.44
CA GLY A 181 5.99 9.66 -19.29
C GLY A 181 5.89 10.37 -17.94
N ASN A 182 4.69 10.74 -17.51
CA ASN A 182 4.44 11.39 -16.22
C ASN A 182 4.82 10.47 -15.04
N ILE A 183 4.40 9.21 -15.13
CA ILE A 183 4.71 8.19 -14.11
C ILE A 183 6.22 7.99 -13.99
N ARG A 184 6.93 7.92 -15.12
CA ARG A 184 8.40 7.79 -15.12
C ARG A 184 9.07 9.01 -14.52
N GLN A 185 8.55 10.21 -14.75
CA GLN A 185 9.08 11.43 -14.16
C GLN A 185 8.98 11.41 -12.64
N ASP A 186 7.80 11.11 -12.08
CA ASP A 186 7.60 11.00 -10.63
C ASP A 186 8.48 9.89 -10.02
N PHE A 187 8.62 8.75 -10.70
CA PHE A 187 9.49 7.65 -10.26
C PHE A 187 10.97 8.02 -10.24
N LEU A 188 11.45 8.79 -11.22
CA LEU A 188 12.83 9.27 -11.25
C LEU A 188 13.07 10.33 -10.16
N GLU A 189 12.09 11.19 -9.92
CA GLU A 189 12.14 12.19 -8.85
C GLU A 189 12.24 11.52 -7.47
N GLY A 190 11.41 10.51 -7.18
CA GLY A 190 11.45 9.81 -5.89
C GLY A 190 12.70 8.96 -5.63
N GLN A 191 13.55 8.76 -6.65
CA GLN A 191 14.84 8.05 -6.50
C GLN A 191 16.04 8.99 -6.28
N ALA A 192 15.87 10.29 -6.51
CA ALA A 192 16.93 11.29 -6.42
C ALA A 192 17.13 11.78 -4.98
#